data_AF-A0A1H6QVH4-F1
#
_entry.id   AF-A0A1H6QVH4-F1
#
_cell.length_a   1.000
_cell.length_b   1.000
_cell.length_c   1.000
_cell.angle_alpha   90.00
_cell.angle_beta   90.00
_cell.angle_gamma   90.00
#
_symmetry.space_group_name_H-M   'P 1'
#
loop_
_entity.id
_entity.type
_entity.pdbx_description
1 polymer ?
#
loop_
_entity_poly.entity_id
_entity_poly.type
_entity_poly.pdbx_seq_one_letter_code
_entity_poly.pdbx_strand_id
1 'polypeptide(L)'
;MNKLEVKFFDEYKFVDNICRDMFQSNQGVTEYIKQMEVMDAEGSRIVVNWREKYKKLKHLRWLRNKIAHESGAPDLTENDLIELQNFHNQLLKQVDPLAELWKKRRVYKRNVVKQEYYNPESDDSAISVFILICIVIIVIGLFWIFASFMGVL
;
A
#
# COMPACT_ATOMS: atom_id res chain seq x y z
N MET A 1 9.35 22.83 32.26
CA MET A 1 9.18 22.44 30.84
C MET A 1 9.52 23.64 29.98
N ASN A 2 10.48 23.49 29.06
CA ASN A 2 10.87 24.57 28.15
C ASN A 2 9.87 24.70 26.98
N LYS A 3 9.97 25.79 26.19
CA LYS A 3 9.02 26.06 25.09
C LYS A 3 9.00 24.95 24.03
N LEU A 4 10.13 24.31 23.76
CA LEU A 4 10.24 23.23 22.78
C LEU A 4 9.53 21.96 23.27
N GLU A 5 9.74 21.58 24.53
CA GLU A 5 9.07 20.44 25.16
C GLU A 5 7.54 20.59 25.18
N VAL A 6 7.03 21.80 25.46
CA VAL A 6 5.58 22.08 25.42
C VAL A 6 5.02 21.84 24.02
N LYS A 7 5.64 22.42 22.99
CA LYS A 7 5.22 22.21 21.60
C LYS A 7 5.27 20.75 21.19
N PHE A 8 6.33 20.04 21.58
CA PHE A 8 6.47 18.61 21.30
C PHE A 8 5.39 17.79 21.96
N PHE A 9 5.10 18.06 23.25
CA PHE A 9 4.10 17.33 24.00
C PHE A 9 2.69 17.55 23.43
N ASP A 10 2.36 18.79 23.06
CA ASP A 10 1.09 19.14 22.41
C ASP A 10 0.96 18.45 21.04
N GLU A 11 1.99 18.51 20.20
CA GLU A 11 2.02 17.83 18.90
C GLU A 11 1.85 16.31 19.06
N TYR A 12 2.54 15.72 20.04
CA TYR A 12 2.46 14.28 20.30
C TYR A 12 1.04 13.86 20.68
N LYS A 13 0.32 14.71 21.44
CA LYS A 13 -1.07 14.44 21.82
C LYS A 13 -1.98 14.34 20.60
N PHE A 14 -1.79 15.16 19.58
CA PHE A 14 -2.55 15.06 18.33
C PHE A 14 -2.27 13.75 17.59
N VAL A 15 -0.99 13.40 17.43
CA VAL A 15 -0.56 12.14 16.80
C VAL A 15 -1.13 10.92 17.56
N ASP A 16 -1.06 10.95 18.89
CA ASP A 16 -1.55 9.89 19.76
C ASP A 16 -3.06 9.68 19.61
N ASN A 17 -3.84 10.76 19.56
CA ASN A 17 -5.28 10.70 19.34
C ASN A 17 -5.64 10.13 17.96
N ILE A 18 -4.97 10.56 16.88
CA ILE A 18 -5.20 10.00 15.55
C ILE A 18 -4.95 8.49 15.55
N CYS A 19 -3.90 8.03 16.22
CA CYS A 19 -3.60 6.62 16.34
C CYS A 19 -4.65 5.86 17.17
N ARG A 20 -5.20 6.47 18.24
CA ARG A 20 -6.30 5.89 19.01
C ARG A 20 -7.54 5.68 18.15
N ASP A 21 -7.91 6.70 17.38
CA ASP A 21 -9.08 6.66 16.51
C ASP A 21 -8.90 5.63 15.39
N MET A 22 -7.71 5.59 14.77
CA MET A 22 -7.39 4.67 13.68
C MET A 22 -7.47 3.20 14.09
N PHE A 23 -7.06 2.86 15.32
CA PHE A 23 -7.05 1.48 15.81
C PHE A 23 -8.19 1.17 16.79
N GLN A 24 -9.08 2.13 17.07
CA GLN A 24 -10.11 2.02 18.11
C GLN A 24 -9.53 1.50 19.44
N SER A 25 -8.35 1.99 19.80
CA SER A 25 -7.55 1.51 20.94
C SER A 25 -7.10 2.67 21.80
N ASN A 26 -7.09 2.50 23.11
CA ASN A 26 -6.63 3.54 24.04
C ASN A 26 -5.09 3.71 24.05
N GLN A 27 -4.35 2.85 23.34
CA GLN A 27 -2.90 2.78 23.36
C GLN A 27 -2.20 3.79 22.41
N GLY A 28 -2.94 4.44 21.50
CA GLY A 28 -2.45 5.53 20.67
C GLY A 28 -1.20 5.16 19.86
N VAL A 29 -0.13 5.97 19.95
CA VAL A 29 1.14 5.71 19.23
C VAL A 29 1.75 4.35 19.61
N THR A 30 1.51 3.86 20.82
CA THR A 30 1.99 2.52 21.24
C THR A 30 1.34 1.41 20.41
N GLU A 31 0.06 1.53 20.06
CA GLU A 31 -0.58 0.57 19.15
C GLU A 31 0.01 0.68 17.75
N TYR A 32 0.24 1.89 17.24
CA TYR A 32 0.88 2.09 15.95
C TYR A 32 2.23 1.38 15.85
N ILE A 33 3.08 1.56 16.85
CA ILE A 33 4.40 0.91 16.94
C ILE A 33 4.25 -0.62 16.97
N LYS A 34 3.29 -1.14 17.76
CA LYS A 34 3.01 -2.57 17.81
C LYS A 34 2.58 -3.14 16.46
N GLN A 35 1.74 -2.41 15.71
CA GLN A 35 1.34 -2.80 14.36
C GLN A 35 2.55 -2.82 13.41
N MET A 36 3.48 -1.86 13.53
CA MET A 36 4.74 -1.92 12.79
C MET A 36 5.60 -3.15 13.17
N GLU A 37 5.61 -3.57 14.43
CA GLU A 37 6.35 -4.76 14.88
C GLU A 37 5.74 -6.05 14.32
N VAL A 38 4.40 -6.17 14.41
CA VAL A 38 3.66 -7.32 13.86
C VAL A 38 3.90 -7.46 12.34
N MET A 39 3.99 -6.32 11.64
CA MET A 39 4.15 -6.29 10.19
C MET A 39 5.61 -6.17 9.75
N ASP A 40 6.62 -6.31 10.63
CA ASP A 40 8.00 -5.93 10.32
C ASP A 40 8.59 -6.64 9.09
N ALA A 41 8.36 -7.95 8.98
CA ALA A 41 8.86 -8.74 7.86
C ALA A 41 8.31 -8.27 6.51
N GLU A 42 7.02 -7.99 6.44
CA GLU A 42 6.36 -7.52 5.21
C GLU A 42 6.67 -6.04 4.95
N GLY A 43 6.56 -5.21 5.98
CA GLY A 43 6.81 -3.78 5.92
C GLY A 43 8.23 -3.46 5.47
N SER A 44 9.23 -4.16 6.02
CA SER A 44 10.64 -4.00 5.62
C SER A 44 10.91 -4.36 4.15
N ARG A 45 10.11 -5.26 3.57
CA ARG A 45 10.24 -5.66 2.16
C ARG A 45 9.52 -4.70 1.21
N ILE A 46 8.41 -4.11 1.65
CA ILE A 46 7.47 -3.40 0.78
C ILE A 46 7.61 -1.88 0.88
N VAL A 47 7.86 -1.36 2.08
CA VAL A 47 7.87 0.08 2.38
C VAL A 47 9.30 0.55 2.54
N VAL A 48 9.64 1.61 1.80
CA VAL A 48 10.98 2.20 1.85
C VAL A 48 11.24 2.76 3.25
N ASN A 49 12.43 2.46 3.79
CA ASN A 49 12.94 2.96 5.06
C ASN A 49 12.05 2.56 6.27
N TRP A 50 11.34 1.44 6.19
CA TRP A 50 10.44 0.95 7.24
C TRP A 50 11.08 0.95 8.63
N ARG A 51 12.25 0.30 8.78
CA ARG A 51 12.95 0.16 10.06
C ARG A 51 13.45 1.48 10.61
N GLU A 52 13.86 2.41 9.76
CA GLU A 52 14.28 3.76 10.16
C GLU A 52 13.08 4.56 10.67
N LYS A 53 11.95 4.53 9.94
CA LYS A 53 10.70 5.18 10.37
C LYS A 53 10.19 4.60 11.70
N TYR A 54 10.28 3.28 11.88
CA TYR A 54 9.96 2.60 13.13
C TYR A 54 10.86 3.04 14.30
N LYS A 55 12.19 3.03 14.11
CA LYS A 55 13.16 3.46 15.13
C LYS A 55 12.92 4.92 15.53
N LYS A 56 12.67 5.78 14.56
CA LYS A 56 12.33 7.19 14.78
C LYS A 56 11.08 7.35 15.64
N LEU A 57 9.99 6.64 15.32
CA LEU A 57 8.76 6.74 16.11
C LEU A 57 8.94 6.23 17.56
N LYS A 58 9.77 5.20 17.78
CA LYS A 58 10.15 4.75 19.13
C LYS A 58 10.95 5.80 19.88
N HIS A 59 11.88 6.48 19.21
CA HIS A 59 12.64 7.58 19.80
C HIS A 59 11.72 8.72 20.25
N LEU A 60 10.80 9.15 19.39
CA LEU A 60 9.81 10.19 19.72
C LEU A 60 8.92 9.80 20.91
N ARG A 61 8.46 8.54 20.99
CA ARG A 61 7.71 8.03 22.16
C ARG A 61 8.56 8.06 23.43
N TRP A 62 9.82 7.67 23.34
CA TRP A 62 10.74 7.71 24.47
C TRP A 62 10.97 9.15 24.97
N LEU A 63 11.16 10.11 24.05
CA LEU A 63 11.25 11.53 24.39
C LEU A 63 9.98 12.02 25.11
N ARG A 64 8.78 11.68 24.60
CA ARG A 64 7.52 12.02 25.28
C ARG A 64 7.47 11.47 26.71
N ASN A 65 7.89 10.22 26.89
CA ASN A 65 7.89 9.60 28.21
C ASN A 65 8.89 10.28 29.17
N LYS A 66 10.07 10.68 28.68
CA LYS A 66 11.02 11.46 29.47
C LYS A 66 10.42 12.78 29.93
N ILE A 67 9.84 13.57 29.02
CA ILE A 67 9.18 14.85 29.35
C ILE A 67 8.10 14.68 30.43
N ALA A 68 7.37 13.56 30.42
CA ALA A 68 6.28 13.30 31.35
C ALA A 68 6.73 12.83 32.75
N HIS A 69 7.90 12.20 32.88
CA HIS A 69 8.29 11.47 34.10
C HIS A 69 9.62 11.91 34.71
N GLU A 70 10.55 12.41 33.90
CA GLU A 70 11.84 12.96 34.31
C GLU A 70 11.74 14.49 34.14
N SER A 71 12.51 15.31 34.87
CA SER A 71 12.38 16.78 34.93
C SER A 71 12.56 17.56 33.60
N GLY A 72 12.45 16.90 32.46
CA GLY A 72 12.53 17.38 31.08
C GLY A 72 13.13 16.32 30.16
N ALA A 73 13.23 16.63 28.88
CA ALA A 73 14.03 15.89 27.91
C ALA A 73 15.13 16.82 27.36
N PRO A 74 16.30 16.90 28.01
CA PRO A 74 17.40 17.75 27.53
C PRO A 74 17.93 17.32 26.16
N ASP A 75 17.72 16.05 25.79
CA ASP A 75 18.09 15.48 24.50
C ASP A 75 17.11 15.85 23.36
N LEU A 76 15.98 16.52 23.67
CA LEU A 76 14.99 16.92 22.68
C LEU A 76 15.54 18.05 21.80
N THR A 77 15.55 17.82 20.50
CA THR A 77 15.98 18.79 19.49
C THR A 77 14.80 19.34 18.68
N GLU A 78 15.02 20.46 17.98
CA GLU A 78 14.01 21.00 17.05
C GLU A 78 13.74 20.00 15.89
N ASN A 79 14.74 19.20 15.51
CA ASN A 79 14.56 18.17 14.49
C ASN A 79 13.57 17.09 14.93
N ASP A 80 13.57 16.69 16.21
CA ASP A 80 12.60 15.72 16.74
C ASP A 80 11.16 16.25 16.65
N LEU A 81 10.97 17.54 16.92
CA LEU A 81 9.67 18.19 16.75
C LEU A 81 9.25 18.20 15.27
N ILE A 82 10.15 18.58 14.36
CA ILE A 82 9.89 18.57 12.91
C ILE A 82 9.55 17.15 12.43
N GLU A 83 10.24 16.14 12.93
CA GLU A 83 9.99 14.74 12.60
C GLU A 83 8.61 14.27 13.08
N LEU A 84 8.20 14.68 14.27
CA LEU A 84 6.87 14.39 14.80
C LEU A 84 5.77 15.08 13.99
N GLN A 85 5.96 16.36 13.64
CA GLN A 85 5.03 17.12 12.78
C GLN A 85 4.93 16.53 11.37
N ASN A 86 6.05 16.07 10.81
CA ASN A 86 6.05 15.37 9.54
C ASN A 86 5.25 14.07 9.62
N PHE A 87 5.41 13.30 10.71
CA PHE A 87 4.63 12.10 10.93
C PHE A 87 3.13 12.39 11.11
N HIS A 88 2.77 13.44 11.86
CA HIS A 88 1.38 13.91 11.97
C HIS A 88 0.78 14.21 10.58
N ASN A 89 1.49 14.98 9.75
CA ASN A 89 1.05 15.28 8.39
C ASN A 89 0.92 14.02 7.51
N GLN A 90 1.81 13.03 7.68
CA GLN A 90 1.72 11.77 6.96
C GLN A 90 0.47 10.97 7.34
N LEU A 91 0.10 10.94 8.63
CA LEU A 91 -1.13 10.30 9.11
C LEU A 91 -2.37 10.97 8.50
N LEU A 92 -2.45 12.31 8.54
CA LEU A 92 -3.59 13.04 7.97
C LEU A 92 -3.75 12.80 6.46
N LYS A 93 -2.63 12.72 5.74
CA LYS A 93 -2.61 12.44 4.29
C LYS A 93 -2.71 10.94 3.97
N GLN A 94 -2.73 10.07 4.97
CA GLN A 94 -2.67 8.61 4.81
C GLN A 94 -1.52 8.15 3.90
N VAL A 95 -0.35 8.76 4.08
CA VAL A 95 0.92 8.40 3.40
C VAL A 95 1.97 7.93 4.41
N ASP A 96 1.55 7.63 5.63
CA ASP A 96 2.37 7.00 6.65
C ASP A 96 2.72 5.53 6.28
N PRO A 97 3.71 4.91 6.96
CA PRO A 97 4.17 3.56 6.64
C PRO A 97 3.08 2.49 6.58
N LEU A 98 2.14 2.48 7.53
CA LEU A 98 1.08 1.49 7.56
C LEU A 98 0.07 1.71 6.44
N ALA A 99 -0.29 2.97 6.17
CA ALA A 99 -1.14 3.29 5.02
C ALA A 99 -0.49 2.91 3.68
N GLU A 100 0.81 3.15 3.50
CA GLU A 100 1.57 2.74 2.31
C GLU A 100 1.53 1.21 2.14
N LEU A 101 1.79 0.48 3.23
CA LEU A 101 1.76 -0.98 3.25
C LEU A 101 0.38 -1.52 2.86
N TRP A 102 -0.70 -1.00 3.46
CA TRP A 102 -2.06 -1.43 3.14
C TRP A 102 -2.48 -1.08 1.71
N LYS A 103 -2.05 0.07 1.17
CA LYS A 103 -2.26 0.43 -0.24
C LYS A 103 -1.61 -0.60 -1.16
N LYS A 104 -0.33 -0.94 -0.92
CA LYS A 104 0.40 -1.92 -1.73
C LYS A 104 -0.21 -3.33 -1.62
N ARG A 105 -0.65 -3.75 -0.42
CA ARG A 105 -1.35 -5.03 -0.22
C ARG A 105 -2.65 -5.12 -1.02
N ARG A 106 -3.45 -4.05 -1.04
CA ARG A 106 -4.70 -4.00 -1.83
C ARG A 106 -4.45 -4.11 -3.33
N VAL A 107 -3.41 -3.44 -3.83
CA VAL A 107 -3.01 -3.54 -5.25
C VAL A 107 -2.55 -4.95 -5.59
N TYR A 108 -1.68 -5.55 -4.76
CA TYR A 108 -1.22 -6.92 -4.96
C TYR A 108 -2.39 -7.91 -5.01
N LYS A 109 -3.31 -7.85 -4.02
CA LYS A 109 -4.49 -8.73 -3.98
C LYS A 109 -5.36 -8.57 -5.23
N ARG A 110 -5.59 -7.33 -5.69
CA ARG A 110 -6.35 -7.07 -6.93
C ARG A 110 -5.68 -7.71 -8.14
N ASN A 111 -4.36 -7.61 -8.25
CA ASN A 111 -3.61 -8.15 -9.39
C ASN A 111 -3.63 -9.69 -9.40
N VAL A 112 -3.49 -10.33 -8.24
CA VAL A 112 -3.59 -11.80 -8.11
C VAL A 112 -4.97 -12.28 -8.55
N VAL A 113 -6.05 -11.66 -8.06
CA VAL A 113 -7.42 -12.03 -8.47
C VAL A 113 -7.64 -11.82 -9.97
N LYS A 114 -7.10 -10.75 -10.55
CA LYS A 114 -7.20 -10.50 -12.00
C LYS A 114 -6.45 -11.56 -12.82
N GLN A 115 -5.29 -12.02 -12.35
CA GLN A 115 -4.54 -13.09 -12.99
C GLN A 115 -5.24 -14.43 -12.90
N GLU A 116 -5.85 -14.76 -11.75
CA GLU A 116 -6.65 -15.98 -11.58
C GLU A 116 -7.89 -16.01 -12.48
N TYR A 117 -8.52 -14.84 -12.72
CA TYR A 117 -9.62 -14.71 -13.69
C TYR A 117 -9.16 -14.83 -15.15
N TYR A 118 -7.92 -14.45 -15.47
CA TYR A 118 -7.34 -14.65 -16.80
C TYR A 118 -6.87 -16.10 -16.94
N ASN A 119 -7.80 -17.00 -17.30
CA ASN A 119 -7.48 -18.37 -17.68
C ASN A 119 -7.16 -18.44 -19.19
N PRO A 120 -5.90 -18.65 -19.61
CA PRO A 120 -5.55 -18.76 -21.04
C PRO A 120 -6.20 -19.99 -21.71
N GLU A 121 -6.63 -21.00 -20.94
CA GLU A 121 -7.25 -22.22 -21.46
C GLU A 121 -8.62 -21.96 -22.13
N SER A 122 -9.30 -20.84 -21.82
CA SER A 122 -10.53 -20.45 -22.53
C SER A 122 -10.29 -19.72 -23.85
N ASP A 123 -9.16 -19.01 -24.00
CA ASP A 123 -8.87 -18.23 -25.22
C ASP A 123 -8.42 -19.13 -26.39
N ASP A 124 -7.77 -20.27 -26.11
CA ASP A 124 -7.41 -21.26 -27.14
C ASP A 124 -8.64 -21.78 -27.90
N SER A 125 -9.78 -21.88 -27.21
CA SER A 125 -11.06 -22.26 -27.84
C SER A 125 -11.54 -21.21 -28.85
N ALA A 126 -11.42 -19.93 -28.54
CA ALA A 126 -11.82 -18.85 -29.43
C ALA A 126 -10.93 -18.76 -30.68
N ILE A 127 -9.62 -18.97 -30.52
CA ILE A 127 -8.66 -19.05 -31.62
C ILE A 127 -9.00 -20.23 -32.54
N SER A 128 -9.34 -21.40 -31.96
CA SER A 128 -9.71 -22.60 -32.73
C SER A 128 -10.98 -22.40 -33.58
N VAL A 129 -11.97 -21.69 -33.03
CA VAL A 129 -13.22 -21.37 -33.73
C VAL A 129 -12.97 -20.39 -34.88
N PHE A 130 -12.12 -19.38 -34.69
CA PHE A 130 -11.79 -18.41 -35.74
C PHE A 130 -11.09 -19.08 -36.92
N ILE A 131 -10.14 -20.00 -36.66
CA ILE A 131 -9.45 -20.77 -37.70
C ILE A 131 -10.44 -21.60 -38.52
N LEU A 132 -11.39 -22.27 -37.87
CA LEU A 132 -12.44 -23.05 -38.54
C LEU A 132 -13.29 -22.19 -39.48
N ILE A 133 -13.71 -21.00 -39.03
CA ILE A 133 -14.50 -20.06 -39.84
C ILE A 133 -13.69 -19.62 -41.07
N CYS A 134 -12.41 -19.27 -40.89
CA CYS A 134 -11.54 -18.88 -42.00
C CYS A 134 -11.39 -19.99 -43.04
N ILE A 135 -11.23 -21.25 -42.62
CA ILE A 135 -11.14 -22.40 -43.54
C ILE A 135 -12.43 -22.54 -44.35
N VAL A 136 -13.60 -22.44 -43.71
CA VAL A 136 -14.89 -22.55 -44.40
C VAL A 136 -15.06 -21.44 -45.45
N ILE A 137 -14.70 -20.20 -45.12
CA ILE A 137 -14.78 -19.08 -46.06
C ILE A 137 -13.87 -19.30 -47.27
N ILE A 138 -12.65 -19.81 -47.05
CA ILE A 138 -11.70 -20.12 -48.13
C ILE A 138 -12.27 -21.21 -49.04
N VAL A 139 -12.82 -22.29 -48.48
CA VAL A 139 -13.42 -23.39 -49.26
C VAL A 139 -14.59 -22.90 -50.10
N ILE A 140 -15.46 -22.07 -49.52
CA ILE A 140 -16.58 -21.45 -50.25
C ILE A 140 -16.04 -20.59 -51.39
N GLY A 141 -15.08 -19.69 -51.12
CA GLY A 141 -14.47 -18.84 -52.14
C GLY A 141 -13.84 -19.64 -53.29
N LEU A 142 -13.10 -20.71 -52.99
CA LEU A 142 -12.52 -21.60 -53.99
C LEU A 142 -13.59 -22.33 -54.82
N PHE A 143 -14.69 -22.75 -54.19
CA PHE A 143 -15.82 -23.36 -54.89
C PHE A 143 -16.47 -22.39 -55.89
N TRP A 144 -16.69 -21.14 -55.48
CA TRP A 144 -17.21 -20.10 -56.38
C TRP A 144 -16.27 -19.85 -57.57
N ILE A 145 -14.95 -19.77 -57.33
CA ILE A 145 -13.95 -19.60 -58.40
C ILE A 145 -14.00 -20.78 -59.38
N PHE A 146 -14.08 -22.01 -58.87
CA PHE A 146 -14.15 -23.20 -59.69
C PHE A 146 -15.46 -23.30 -60.49
N ALA A 147 -16.59 -22.96 -59.88
CA ALA A 147 -17.90 -22.93 -60.53
C ALA A 147 -17.95 -21.91 -61.69
N SER A 148 -17.35 -20.72 -61.49
CA SER A 148 -17.18 -19.72 -62.56
C SER A 148 -16.30 -20.22 -63.71
N PHE A 149 -15.28 -21.03 -63.43
CA PHE A 149 -14.40 -21.60 -64.45
C PHE A 149 -15.07 -22.73 -65.25
N MET A 150 -15.95 -23.51 -64.61
CA MET A 150 -16.73 -24.59 -65.25
C MET A 150 -17.96 -24.09 -66.03
N GLY A 151 -18.29 -22.79 -65.97
CA GLY A 151 -19.43 -22.21 -66.68
C GLY A 151 -20.80 -22.69 -66.19
N VAL A 152 -20.88 -23.11 -64.92
CA VAL A 152 -22.11 -23.65 -64.31
C VAL A 152 -22.95 -22.55 -63.62
N LEU A 153 -22.46 -21.30 -63.63
CA LEU A 153 -23.15 -20.09 -63.15
C LEU A 153 -23.06 -18.96 -64.17
#